data_AF-A0A8H9HFE2-F1
#
_entry.id   AF-A0A8H9HFE2-F1
#
_cell.length_a   1.000
_cell.length_b   1.000
_cell.length_c   1.000
_cell.angle_alpha   90.00
_cell.angle_beta   90.00
_cell.angle_gamma   90.00
#
_symmetry.space_group_name_H-M   'P 1'
#
loop_
_entity.id
_entity.type
_entity.pdbx_description
1 polymer ?
#
loop_
_entity_poly.entity_id
_entity_poly.type
_entity_poly.pdbx_seq_one_letter_code
_entity_poly.pdbx_strand_id
1 'polypeptide(L)'
;MSTAVLPTAAGTGPLTGTGTLLRLALRRDRLLIPLWLLGIGGLLAAGPPGLAALYSTATERAQAATSMSGNSSLRALYGPVLGDSLGALVVWRYGVVAAVLTAVLSLLLVVRHTRDEEESGRQEMLSAAVVGRRAPLTAALLTAVTANLAVALVATAALAGEGLRGALAHGLALGATGLLFAAVAATTAQLTGNARLARGLAAAVLGAAFVARAGGDAARDDGSSPLSWASPLGWAQNIRPFAGERWWVLALYAAATLALAGLAHTLAARRDLGAGLLPARPGAPEGRLATPAALAWRLQRGTLLGWTLAFAPAAVLFGSLADGAAALLGDDASTREILHRLGGEQALTDAFLAAMTGVFGLLAALYAVAAVLRLHAEETGHRAEPLLGHPVGRLRWAAGHLLTALAGPAALLATAACGLALGHGRGLPALLLACLVQLPAVWVLAAAAFTLYAVRPRAAPAGWALVTLCLLIGWVGPVLDLPARAMDLSPFTHVPKLPGPDPHWPPVAVLVAVAAGLLVLGLARLRARDLTT
;
A
#
# COMPACT_ATOMS: atom_id res chain seq x y z
N MET A 1 35.06 -52.36 28.13
CA MET A 1 34.44 -51.52 27.09
C MET A 1 33.09 -51.07 27.63
N SER A 2 33.02 -49.86 28.18
CA SER A 2 31.79 -49.30 28.74
C SER A 2 31.04 -48.58 27.63
N THR A 3 29.91 -49.12 27.20
CA THR A 3 28.99 -48.48 26.27
C THR A 3 28.38 -47.26 26.96
N ALA A 4 28.89 -46.08 26.64
CA ALA A 4 28.25 -44.83 27.00
C ALA A 4 26.90 -44.75 26.26
N VAL A 5 25.83 -44.93 27.00
CA VAL A 5 24.47 -44.60 26.56
C VAL A 5 24.45 -43.09 26.35
N LEU A 6 24.40 -42.65 25.08
CA LEU A 6 24.14 -41.26 24.75
C LEU A 6 22.80 -40.87 25.39
N PRO A 7 22.72 -39.76 26.15
CA PRO A 7 21.46 -39.30 26.70
C PRO A 7 20.48 -39.09 25.55
N THR A 8 19.35 -39.78 25.62
CA THR A 8 18.22 -39.57 24.71
C THR A 8 17.87 -38.08 24.76
N ALA A 9 18.02 -37.41 23.62
CA ALA A 9 17.67 -36.01 23.46
C ALA A 9 16.24 -35.81 24.00
N ALA A 10 16.08 -34.94 25.00
CA ALA A 10 14.78 -34.50 25.47
C ALA A 10 13.93 -34.15 24.26
N GLY A 11 12.81 -34.85 24.09
CA GLY A 11 12.01 -34.81 22.86
C GLY A 11 11.72 -33.37 22.44
N THR A 12 12.30 -32.95 21.31
CA THR A 12 12.09 -31.63 20.76
C THR A 12 10.65 -31.54 20.26
N GLY A 13 9.77 -30.91 21.04
CA GLY A 13 8.39 -30.68 20.66
C GLY A 13 8.29 -29.87 19.36
N PRO A 14 7.15 -29.91 18.64
CA PRO A 14 6.98 -29.25 17.35
C PRO A 14 7.11 -27.72 17.39
N LEU A 15 7.09 -27.12 18.59
CA LEU A 15 7.21 -25.68 18.85
C LEU A 15 8.57 -25.27 19.45
N THR A 16 9.52 -26.20 19.55
CA THR A 16 10.86 -25.89 20.07
C THR A 16 11.52 -24.77 19.26
N GLY A 17 12.11 -23.78 19.93
CA GLY A 17 12.75 -22.63 19.28
C GLY A 17 11.83 -21.44 18.93
N THR A 18 10.50 -21.55 19.14
CA THR A 18 9.54 -20.47 18.82
C THR A 18 9.89 -19.14 19.51
N GLY A 19 10.24 -19.16 20.80
CA GLY A 19 10.56 -17.94 21.56
C GLY A 19 11.83 -17.24 21.04
N THR A 20 12.84 -18.01 20.62
CA THR A 20 14.07 -17.48 20.03
C THR A 20 13.80 -16.83 18.67
N LEU A 21 13.01 -17.49 17.82
CA LEU A 21 12.60 -16.96 16.53
C LEU A 21 11.73 -15.70 16.66
N LEU A 22 10.79 -15.68 17.62
CA LEU A 22 9.99 -14.49 17.92
C LEU A 22 10.87 -13.31 18.34
N ARG A 23 11.82 -13.53 19.26
CA ARG A 23 12.76 -12.49 19.68
C ARG A 23 13.59 -11.96 18.51
N LEU A 24 14.04 -12.86 17.63
CA LEU A 24 14.78 -12.47 16.42
C LEU A 24 13.90 -11.65 15.46
N ALA A 25 12.67 -12.07 15.21
CA ALA A 25 11.71 -11.37 14.36
C ALA A 25 11.45 -9.94 14.87
N LEU A 26 11.14 -9.79 16.16
CA LEU A 26 10.93 -8.48 16.79
C LEU A 26 12.19 -7.59 16.74
N ARG A 27 13.39 -8.16 16.90
CA ARG A 27 14.64 -7.41 16.74
C ARG A 27 14.85 -6.93 15.29
N ARG A 28 14.51 -7.74 14.30
CA ARG A 28 14.61 -7.40 12.88
C ARG A 28 13.57 -6.35 12.46
N ASP A 29 12.47 -6.27 13.19
CA ASP A 29 11.36 -5.35 12.92
C ASP A 29 11.27 -4.16 13.90
N ARG A 30 12.32 -3.95 14.69
CA ARG A 30 12.41 -2.85 15.68
C ARG A 30 12.24 -1.44 15.10
N LEU A 31 12.39 -1.29 13.79
CA LEU A 31 12.09 -0.03 13.08
C LEU A 31 10.77 -0.12 12.32
N LEU A 32 10.52 -1.24 11.64
CA LEU A 32 9.32 -1.40 10.83
C LEU A 32 8.05 -1.28 11.68
N ILE A 33 7.92 -2.07 12.76
CA ILE A 33 6.69 -2.06 13.57
C ILE A 33 6.46 -0.65 14.17
N PRO A 34 7.42 0.00 14.86
CA PRO A 34 7.20 1.35 15.37
C PRO A 34 6.87 2.38 14.31
N LEU A 35 7.48 2.35 13.12
CA LEU A 35 7.15 3.29 12.05
C LEU A 35 5.70 3.13 11.56
N TRP A 36 5.22 1.89 11.44
CA TRP A 36 3.80 1.65 11.12
C TRP A 36 2.87 2.10 12.24
N LEU A 37 3.24 1.87 13.51
CA LEU A 37 2.48 2.34 14.67
C LEU A 37 2.41 3.88 14.71
N LEU A 38 3.51 4.57 14.42
CA LEU A 38 3.55 6.03 14.32
C LEU A 38 2.67 6.54 13.17
N GLY A 39 2.70 5.88 12.01
CA GLY A 39 1.86 6.25 10.87
C GLY A 39 0.36 6.08 11.15
N ILE A 40 -0.05 4.90 11.66
CA ILE A 40 -1.46 4.60 11.97
C ILE A 40 -1.93 5.45 13.16
N GLY A 41 -1.14 5.52 14.24
CA GLY A 41 -1.45 6.31 15.42
C GLY A 41 -1.51 7.80 15.14
N GLY A 42 -0.55 8.33 14.37
CA GLY A 42 -0.52 9.73 13.95
C GLY A 42 -1.72 10.11 13.09
N LEU A 43 -2.11 9.24 12.14
CA LEU A 43 -3.32 9.44 11.34
C LEU A 43 -4.57 9.58 12.22
N LEU A 44 -4.72 8.69 13.21
CA LEU A 44 -5.89 8.71 14.10
C LEU A 44 -5.84 9.89 15.08
N ALA A 45 -4.67 10.20 15.64
CA ALA A 45 -4.49 11.29 16.59
C ALA A 45 -4.68 12.68 15.95
N ALA A 46 -4.38 12.84 14.67
CA ALA A 46 -4.63 14.07 13.92
C ALA A 46 -6.11 14.30 13.59
N GLY A 47 -6.94 13.25 13.66
CA GLY A 47 -8.35 13.29 13.27
C GLY A 47 -9.21 14.24 14.12
N PRO A 48 -9.29 14.06 15.46
CA PRO A 48 -10.15 14.88 16.31
C PRO A 48 -9.88 16.39 16.20
N PRO A 49 -8.64 16.90 16.33
CA PRO A 49 -8.39 18.34 16.22
C PRO A 49 -8.67 18.87 14.82
N GLY A 50 -8.38 18.09 13.77
CA GLY A 50 -8.68 18.48 12.39
C GLY A 50 -10.18 18.61 12.12
N LEU A 51 -10.98 17.66 12.62
CA LEU A 51 -12.44 17.74 12.49
C LEU A 51 -13.07 18.78 13.40
N ALA A 52 -12.54 19.00 14.60
CA ALA A 52 -13.03 20.06 15.50
C ALA A 52 -12.75 21.47 14.94
N ALA A 53 -11.65 21.66 14.21
CA ALA A 53 -11.34 22.91 13.52
C ALA A 53 -12.29 23.18 12.34
N LEU A 54 -12.81 22.13 11.69
CA LEU A 54 -13.75 22.23 10.58
C LEU A 54 -15.21 22.30 11.02
N TYR A 55 -15.57 21.56 12.08
CA TYR A 55 -16.93 21.40 12.61
C TYR A 55 -16.90 21.53 14.13
N SER A 56 -16.94 22.77 14.58
CA SER A 56 -16.73 23.17 15.97
C SER A 56 -17.93 22.80 16.86
N THR A 57 -19.16 22.98 16.34
CA THR A 57 -20.40 22.75 17.10
C THR A 57 -20.98 21.37 16.86
N ALA A 58 -21.77 20.86 17.81
CA ALA A 58 -22.48 19.58 17.64
C ALA A 58 -23.47 19.64 16.47
N THR A 59 -24.12 20.80 16.26
CA THR A 59 -25.05 21.04 15.15
C THR A 59 -24.34 20.98 13.81
N GLU A 60 -23.17 21.62 13.66
CA GLU A 60 -22.34 21.52 12.45
C GLU A 60 -21.94 20.07 12.14
N ARG A 61 -21.54 19.30 13.16
CA ARG A 61 -21.20 17.89 12.99
C ARG A 61 -22.38 17.03 12.57
N ALA A 62 -23.56 17.24 13.16
CA ALA A 62 -24.78 16.52 12.78
C ALA A 62 -25.22 16.83 11.33
N GLN A 63 -25.12 18.10 10.93
CA GLN A 63 -25.38 18.52 9.55
C GLN A 63 -24.37 17.90 8.58
N ALA A 64 -23.08 17.95 8.89
CA ALA A 64 -22.03 17.31 8.10
C ALA A 64 -22.26 15.79 7.96
N ALA A 65 -22.60 15.11 9.06
CA ALA A 65 -22.91 13.69 9.07
C ALA A 65 -24.08 13.33 8.13
N THR A 66 -25.14 14.14 8.13
CA THR A 66 -26.31 13.94 7.27
C THR A 66 -26.00 14.21 5.79
N SER A 67 -25.26 15.28 5.50
CA SER A 67 -24.82 15.57 4.13
C SER A 67 -23.91 14.46 3.57
N MET A 68 -23.03 13.91 4.40
CA MET A 68 -22.11 12.84 4.01
C MET A 68 -22.81 11.48 3.82
N SER A 69 -23.81 11.17 4.64
CA SER A 69 -24.54 9.88 4.56
C SER A 69 -25.38 9.74 3.29
N GLY A 70 -25.85 10.86 2.73
CA GLY A 70 -26.58 10.90 1.46
C GLY A 70 -25.72 10.62 0.23
N ASN A 71 -24.39 10.68 0.34
CA ASN A 71 -23.48 10.51 -0.80
C ASN A 71 -22.99 9.06 -0.90
N SER A 72 -23.55 8.30 -1.85
CA SER A 72 -23.19 6.88 -2.08
C SER A 72 -21.71 6.67 -2.40
N SER A 73 -21.03 7.63 -3.03
CA SER A 73 -19.60 7.56 -3.33
C SER A 73 -18.75 7.73 -2.06
N LEU A 74 -19.13 8.65 -1.17
CA LEU A 74 -18.48 8.80 0.13
C LEU A 74 -18.73 7.58 1.02
N ARG A 75 -19.94 6.99 0.99
CA ARG A 75 -20.21 5.72 1.68
C ARG A 75 -19.38 4.57 1.11
N ALA A 76 -19.25 4.47 -0.22
CA ALA A 76 -18.40 3.48 -0.85
C ALA A 76 -16.94 3.61 -0.40
N LEU A 77 -16.44 4.84 -0.22
CA LEU A 77 -15.06 5.13 0.18
C LEU A 77 -14.81 4.90 1.68
N TYR A 78 -15.56 5.61 2.53
CA TYR A 78 -15.32 5.69 3.99
C TYR A 78 -16.22 4.73 4.80
N GLY A 79 -17.40 4.42 4.26
CA GLY A 79 -18.40 3.60 4.93
C GLY A 79 -19.61 4.39 5.43
N PRO A 80 -20.52 3.72 6.15
CA PRO A 80 -21.69 4.35 6.73
C PRO A 80 -21.30 5.32 7.85
N VAL A 81 -21.99 6.46 7.92
CA VAL A 81 -21.88 7.39 9.05
C VAL A 81 -22.80 6.88 10.15
N LEU A 82 -22.23 6.37 11.24
CA LEU A 82 -22.97 5.70 12.32
C LEU A 82 -23.20 6.56 13.56
N GLY A 83 -22.58 7.74 13.61
CA GLY A 83 -22.69 8.70 14.70
C GLY A 83 -22.08 10.05 14.31
N ASP A 84 -22.41 11.09 15.07
CA ASP A 84 -22.03 12.49 14.85
C ASP A 84 -21.02 13.03 15.88
N SER A 85 -20.63 12.20 16.85
CA SER A 85 -19.53 12.54 17.78
C SER A 85 -18.21 12.68 17.02
N LEU A 86 -17.29 13.47 17.56
CA LEU A 86 -15.94 13.62 16.97
C LEU A 86 -15.26 12.26 16.80
N GLY A 87 -15.29 11.40 17.82
CA GLY A 87 -14.78 10.03 17.74
C GLY A 87 -15.43 9.20 16.61
N ALA A 88 -16.75 9.27 16.44
CA ALA A 88 -17.45 8.55 15.38
C ALA A 88 -17.07 9.06 13.98
N LEU A 89 -16.96 10.38 13.79
CA LEU A 89 -16.57 10.99 12.52
C LEU A 89 -15.10 10.70 12.15
N VAL A 90 -14.20 10.66 13.13
CA VAL A 90 -12.80 10.23 12.93
C VAL A 90 -12.75 8.77 12.48
N VAL A 91 -13.49 7.88 13.15
CA VAL A 91 -13.55 6.46 12.79
C VAL A 91 -14.18 6.27 11.41
N TRP A 92 -15.21 7.02 11.06
CA TRP A 92 -15.78 7.00 9.71
C TRP A 92 -14.74 7.42 8.67
N ARG A 93 -14.07 8.56 8.87
CA ARG A 93 -13.14 9.13 7.89
C ARG A 93 -11.87 8.31 7.71
N TYR A 94 -11.31 7.78 8.80
CA TYR A 94 -9.98 7.17 8.80
C TYR A 94 -9.98 5.67 9.13
N GLY A 95 -11.08 5.13 9.66
CA GLY A 95 -11.11 3.76 10.20
C GLY A 95 -10.87 2.69 9.16
N VAL A 96 -11.49 2.78 7.97
CA VAL A 96 -11.26 1.82 6.88
C VAL A 96 -9.81 1.89 6.38
N VAL A 97 -9.26 3.10 6.22
CA VAL A 97 -7.87 3.29 5.80
C VAL A 97 -6.91 2.70 6.84
N ALA A 98 -7.13 2.99 8.12
CA ALA A 98 -6.35 2.43 9.21
C ALA A 98 -6.44 0.89 9.26
N ALA A 99 -7.62 0.32 9.02
CA ALA A 99 -7.84 -1.14 8.97
C ALA A 99 -7.11 -1.80 7.80
N VAL A 100 -7.14 -1.18 6.61
CA VAL A 100 -6.37 -1.63 5.44
C VAL A 100 -4.87 -1.54 5.70
N LEU A 101 -4.38 -0.43 6.29
CA LEU A 101 -2.97 -0.28 6.64
C LEU A 101 -2.52 -1.35 7.65
N THR A 102 -3.31 -1.63 8.68
CA THR A 102 -2.97 -2.66 9.67
C THR A 102 -3.09 -4.09 9.09
N ALA A 103 -4.00 -4.34 8.15
CA ALA A 103 -4.01 -5.57 7.35
C ALA A 103 -2.75 -5.74 6.50
N VAL A 104 -2.31 -4.67 5.81
CA VAL A 104 -1.09 -4.67 4.98
C VAL A 104 0.16 -4.89 5.84
N LEU A 105 0.28 -4.22 6.98
CA LEU A 105 1.35 -4.48 7.95
C LEU A 105 1.42 -5.97 8.30
N SER A 106 0.28 -6.54 8.68
CA SER A 106 0.18 -7.90 9.17
C SER A 106 0.51 -8.95 8.11
N LEU A 107 0.00 -8.80 6.89
CA LEU A 107 0.33 -9.72 5.80
C LEU A 107 1.81 -9.61 5.39
N LEU A 108 2.40 -8.40 5.41
CA LEU A 108 3.82 -8.21 5.08
C LEU A 108 4.72 -8.84 6.15
N LEU A 109 4.40 -8.66 7.44
CA LEU A 109 5.13 -9.26 8.56
C LEU A 109 5.12 -10.79 8.46
N VAL A 110 3.94 -11.40 8.26
CA VAL A 110 3.83 -12.86 8.22
C VAL A 110 4.57 -13.43 7.02
N VAL A 111 4.40 -12.88 5.81
CA VAL A 111 5.12 -13.39 4.63
C VAL A 111 6.64 -13.20 4.77
N ARG A 112 7.07 -12.09 5.39
CA ARG A 112 8.49 -11.81 5.64
C ARG A 112 9.15 -12.81 6.57
N HIS A 113 8.45 -13.30 7.58
CA HIS A 113 8.97 -14.28 8.55
C HIS A 113 8.60 -15.73 8.22
N THR A 114 8.02 -15.96 7.05
CA THR A 114 7.72 -17.30 6.55
C THR A 114 8.34 -17.49 5.16
N ARG A 115 7.62 -17.08 4.11
CA ARG A 115 7.98 -17.41 2.73
C ARG A 115 9.25 -16.71 2.25
N ASP A 116 9.54 -15.50 2.72
CA ASP A 116 10.83 -14.86 2.42
C ASP A 116 12.02 -15.60 3.06
N GLU A 117 11.85 -16.11 4.29
CA GLU A 117 12.91 -16.88 4.97
C GLU A 117 13.15 -18.22 4.28
N GLU A 118 12.09 -18.86 3.78
CA GLU A 118 12.19 -20.06 2.93
C GLU A 118 12.85 -19.77 1.57
N GLU A 119 12.40 -18.72 0.87
CA GLU A 119 12.94 -18.37 -0.46
C GLU A 119 14.41 -17.93 -0.42
N SER A 120 14.86 -17.38 0.72
CA SER A 120 16.27 -17.00 0.93
C SER A 120 17.15 -18.13 1.47
N GLY A 121 16.63 -19.36 1.61
CA GLY A 121 17.36 -20.52 2.13
C GLY A 121 17.68 -20.46 3.64
N ARG A 122 17.46 -19.33 4.31
CA ARG A 122 17.72 -19.16 5.75
C ARG A 122 16.88 -20.09 6.60
N GLN A 123 15.64 -20.36 6.17
CA GLN A 123 14.76 -21.29 6.87
C GLN A 123 15.29 -22.73 6.85
N GLU A 124 16.00 -23.14 5.79
CA GLU A 124 16.62 -24.46 5.71
C GLU A 124 17.76 -24.58 6.73
N MET A 125 18.63 -23.56 6.81
CA MET A 125 19.69 -23.49 7.81
C MET A 125 19.14 -23.52 9.24
N LEU A 126 18.04 -22.80 9.50
CA LEU A 126 17.37 -22.81 10.80
C LEU A 126 16.74 -24.17 11.12
N SER A 127 16.23 -24.88 10.10
CA SER A 127 15.65 -26.21 10.26
C SER A 127 16.68 -27.30 10.58
N ALA A 128 17.96 -27.07 10.27
CA ALA A 128 19.07 -27.94 10.67
C ALA A 128 19.47 -27.74 12.15
N ALA A 129 18.98 -26.69 12.80
CA ALA A 129 19.18 -26.45 14.24
C ALA A 129 18.05 -27.10 15.08
N VAL A 130 18.07 -26.89 16.40
CA VAL A 130 17.04 -27.40 17.33
C VAL A 130 15.76 -26.55 17.25
N VAL A 131 15.11 -26.55 16.08
CA VAL A 131 13.90 -25.79 15.78
C VAL A 131 12.80 -26.75 15.32
N GLY A 132 11.66 -26.74 16.03
CA GLY A 132 10.52 -27.57 15.69
C GLY A 132 9.81 -27.10 14.41
N ARG A 133 9.20 -28.03 13.66
CA ARG A 133 8.58 -27.74 12.36
C ARG A 133 7.47 -26.67 12.38
N ARG A 134 6.77 -26.50 13.51
CA ARG A 134 5.71 -25.47 13.66
C ARG A 134 6.26 -24.13 14.17
N ALA A 135 7.45 -24.12 14.76
CA ALA A 135 8.01 -22.94 15.41
C ALA A 135 8.15 -21.70 14.50
N PRO A 136 8.58 -21.80 13.23
CA PRO A 136 8.71 -20.63 12.35
C PRO A 136 7.36 -19.96 12.07
N LEU A 137 6.34 -20.74 11.71
CA LEU A 137 5.00 -20.23 11.44
C LEU A 137 4.38 -19.63 12.70
N THR A 138 4.54 -20.30 13.85
CA THR A 138 4.04 -19.79 15.13
C THR A 138 4.77 -18.50 15.54
N ALA A 139 6.09 -18.41 15.35
CA ALA A 139 6.86 -17.19 15.63
C ALA A 139 6.42 -16.01 14.75
N ALA A 140 6.16 -16.25 13.46
CA ALA A 140 5.62 -15.24 12.54
C ALA A 140 4.23 -14.74 12.98
N LEU A 141 3.33 -15.66 13.35
CA LEU A 141 2.00 -15.30 13.86
C LEU A 141 2.07 -14.57 15.20
N LEU A 142 2.94 -14.98 16.13
CA LEU A 142 3.16 -14.27 17.40
C LEU A 142 3.76 -12.87 17.20
N THR A 143 4.61 -12.69 16.18
CA THR A 143 5.11 -11.38 15.79
C THR A 143 3.97 -10.49 15.32
N ALA A 144 3.07 -11.02 14.49
CA ALA A 144 1.87 -10.32 14.07
C ALA A 144 0.92 -10.03 15.24
N VAL A 145 0.75 -10.94 16.21
CA VAL A 145 -0.02 -10.70 17.45
C VAL A 145 0.57 -9.52 18.22
N THR A 146 1.89 -9.52 18.42
CA THR A 146 2.57 -8.43 19.14
C THR A 146 2.36 -7.09 18.44
N ALA A 147 2.52 -7.05 17.12
CA ALA A 147 2.32 -5.83 16.33
C ALA A 147 0.86 -5.34 16.38
N ASN A 148 -0.12 -6.24 16.27
CA ASN A 148 -1.54 -5.89 16.26
C ASN A 148 -2.07 -5.49 17.64
N LEU A 149 -1.54 -6.07 18.73
CA LEU A 149 -1.81 -5.58 20.08
C LEU A 149 -1.28 -4.16 20.26
N ALA A 150 -0.07 -3.87 19.74
CA ALA A 150 0.46 -2.52 19.77
C ALA A 150 -0.37 -1.54 18.91
N VAL A 151 -0.86 -1.96 17.74
CA VAL A 151 -1.79 -1.15 16.92
C VAL A 151 -3.07 -0.86 17.71
N ALA A 152 -3.66 -1.88 18.34
CA ALA A 152 -4.87 -1.70 19.13
C ALA A 152 -4.66 -0.70 20.27
N LEU A 153 -3.56 -0.83 21.02
CA LEU A 153 -3.21 0.09 22.11
C LEU A 153 -2.99 1.52 21.62
N VAL A 154 -2.22 1.70 20.54
CA VAL A 154 -1.93 3.03 19.97
C VAL A 154 -3.20 3.69 19.43
N ALA A 155 -4.05 2.93 18.73
CA ALA A 155 -5.31 3.46 18.21
C ALA A 155 -6.30 3.80 19.31
N THR A 156 -6.38 3.00 20.37
CA THR A 156 -7.18 3.32 21.56
C THR A 156 -6.63 4.56 22.26
N ALA A 157 -5.31 4.67 22.46
CA ALA A 157 -4.71 5.85 23.07
C ALA A 157 -4.95 7.12 22.24
N ALA A 158 -4.86 7.03 20.90
CA ALA A 158 -5.08 8.16 20.00
C ALA A 158 -6.49 8.76 20.09
N LEU A 159 -7.50 7.96 20.46
CA LEU A 159 -8.90 8.38 20.52
C LEU A 159 -9.49 8.35 21.94
N ALA A 160 -8.68 8.05 22.96
CA ALA A 160 -9.17 7.89 24.33
C ALA A 160 -9.88 9.14 24.88
N GLY A 161 -9.46 10.32 24.44
CA GLY A 161 -10.07 11.61 24.79
C GLY A 161 -11.51 11.79 24.31
N GLU A 162 -11.91 11.09 23.23
CA GLU A 162 -13.28 11.12 22.68
C GLU A 162 -14.21 10.12 23.39
N GLY A 163 -13.67 9.26 24.25
CA GLY A 163 -14.42 8.23 24.98
C GLY A 163 -13.72 6.87 24.93
N LEU A 164 -13.32 6.37 26.10
CA LEU A 164 -12.53 5.14 26.23
C LEU A 164 -13.20 3.91 25.61
N ARG A 165 -14.53 3.78 25.76
CA ARG A 165 -15.28 2.62 25.26
C ARG A 165 -15.25 2.51 23.73
N GLY A 166 -15.52 3.62 23.04
CA GLY A 166 -15.42 3.69 21.58
C GLY A 166 -13.99 3.56 21.09
N ALA A 167 -13.03 4.19 21.79
CA ALA A 167 -11.61 4.08 21.45
C ALA A 167 -11.08 2.65 21.58
N LEU A 168 -11.50 1.92 22.62
CA LEU A 168 -11.16 0.51 22.83
C LEU A 168 -11.77 -0.37 21.72
N ALA A 169 -13.03 -0.13 21.38
CA ALA A 169 -13.70 -0.86 20.31
C ALA A 169 -13.02 -0.62 18.95
N HIS A 170 -12.61 0.61 18.64
CA HIS A 170 -11.87 0.90 17.43
C HIS A 170 -10.49 0.24 17.41
N GLY A 171 -9.71 0.36 18.49
CA GLY A 171 -8.41 -0.28 18.60
C GLY A 171 -8.48 -1.80 18.42
N LEU A 172 -9.45 -2.44 19.07
CA LEU A 172 -9.69 -3.88 18.91
C LEU A 172 -10.15 -4.25 17.50
N ALA A 173 -10.97 -3.41 16.84
CA ALA A 173 -11.36 -3.62 15.44
C ALA A 173 -10.13 -3.63 14.51
N LEU A 174 -9.21 -2.69 14.68
CA LEU A 174 -7.97 -2.63 13.89
C LEU A 174 -7.06 -3.83 14.17
N GLY A 175 -6.80 -4.13 15.45
CA GLY A 175 -5.97 -5.27 15.84
C GLY A 175 -6.54 -6.60 15.35
N ALA A 176 -7.85 -6.80 15.46
CA ALA A 176 -8.54 -8.00 14.99
C ALA A 176 -8.49 -8.12 13.45
N THR A 177 -8.65 -7.00 12.74
CA THR A 177 -8.50 -6.97 11.27
C THR A 177 -7.09 -7.41 10.86
N GLY A 178 -6.06 -6.84 11.48
CA GLY A 178 -4.68 -7.22 11.16
C GLY A 178 -4.38 -8.67 11.50
N LEU A 179 -4.85 -9.19 12.63
CA LEU A 179 -4.72 -10.61 12.98
C LEU A 179 -5.37 -11.55 11.96
N LEU A 180 -6.56 -11.20 11.47
CA LEU A 180 -7.21 -11.98 10.43
C LEU A 180 -6.36 -12.02 9.15
N PHE A 181 -5.85 -10.87 8.71
CA PHE A 181 -5.01 -10.80 7.52
C PHE A 181 -3.61 -11.41 7.72
N ALA A 182 -3.10 -11.47 8.95
CA ALA A 182 -1.96 -12.30 9.31
C ALA A 182 -2.26 -13.80 9.08
N ALA A 183 -3.44 -14.27 9.49
CA ALA A 183 -3.85 -15.66 9.27
C ALA A 183 -4.13 -15.98 7.79
N VAL A 184 -4.70 -15.03 7.02
CA VAL A 184 -4.82 -15.13 5.55
C VAL A 184 -3.43 -15.27 4.94
N ALA A 185 -2.49 -14.41 5.30
CA ALA A 185 -1.12 -14.44 4.78
C ALA A 185 -0.37 -15.72 5.17
N ALA A 186 -0.57 -16.22 6.38
CA ALA A 186 -0.04 -17.50 6.83
C ALA A 186 -0.56 -18.65 5.97
N THR A 187 -1.85 -18.63 5.63
CA THR A 187 -2.50 -19.62 4.75
C THR A 187 -1.94 -19.54 3.32
N THR A 188 -1.92 -18.33 2.73
CA THR A 188 -1.41 -18.15 1.36
C THR A 188 0.08 -18.50 1.25
N ALA A 189 0.88 -18.26 2.30
CA ALA A 189 2.28 -18.66 2.37
C ALA A 189 2.49 -20.18 2.30
N GLN A 190 1.50 -21.00 2.70
CA GLN A 190 1.58 -22.46 2.53
C GLN A 190 1.16 -22.92 1.13
N LEU A 191 0.33 -22.13 0.43
CA LEU A 191 -0.19 -22.49 -0.88
C LEU A 191 0.85 -22.32 -2.00
N THR A 192 1.83 -21.45 -1.84
CA THR A 192 2.78 -21.12 -2.92
C THR A 192 4.23 -21.20 -2.47
N GLY A 193 5.09 -21.64 -3.40
CA GLY A 193 6.55 -21.62 -3.25
C GLY A 193 7.22 -20.23 -3.33
N ASN A 194 6.46 -19.15 -3.55
CA ASN A 194 7.01 -17.84 -3.88
C ASN A 194 6.43 -16.75 -2.98
N ALA A 195 7.30 -15.98 -2.31
CA ALA A 195 6.86 -14.96 -1.37
C ALA A 195 6.12 -13.78 -2.03
N ARG A 196 6.42 -13.48 -3.28
CA ARG A 196 5.67 -12.49 -4.08
C ARG A 196 4.26 -12.98 -4.36
N LEU A 197 4.09 -14.25 -4.73
CA LEU A 197 2.76 -14.81 -4.98
C LEU A 197 1.95 -14.90 -3.68
N ALA A 198 2.58 -15.24 -2.56
CA ALA A 198 1.93 -15.30 -1.25
C ALA A 198 1.36 -13.93 -0.84
N ARG A 199 2.17 -12.85 -0.99
CA ARG A 199 1.73 -11.46 -0.79
C ARG A 199 0.61 -11.09 -1.76
N GLY A 200 0.76 -11.43 -3.04
CA GLY A 200 -0.22 -11.12 -4.08
C GLY A 200 -1.59 -11.74 -3.80
N LEU A 201 -1.62 -13.01 -3.38
CA LEU A 201 -2.86 -13.70 -2.99
C LEU A 201 -3.48 -13.08 -1.73
N ALA A 202 -2.68 -12.80 -0.70
CA ALA A 202 -3.20 -12.16 0.52
C ALA A 202 -3.74 -10.75 0.24
N ALA A 203 -3.03 -9.98 -0.60
CA ALA A 203 -3.47 -8.66 -1.04
C ALA A 203 -4.72 -8.73 -1.93
N ALA A 204 -4.87 -9.77 -2.76
CA ALA A 204 -6.09 -9.98 -3.54
C ALA A 204 -7.30 -10.26 -2.64
N VAL A 205 -7.13 -11.05 -1.58
CA VAL A 205 -8.18 -11.26 -0.57
C VAL A 205 -8.55 -9.94 0.13
N LEU A 206 -7.55 -9.12 0.47
CA LEU A 206 -7.79 -7.78 1.06
C LEU A 206 -8.52 -6.85 0.09
N GLY A 207 -8.12 -6.83 -1.18
CA GLY A 207 -8.79 -6.06 -2.23
C GLY A 207 -10.24 -6.52 -2.46
N ALA A 208 -10.48 -7.83 -2.50
CA ALA A 208 -11.83 -8.38 -2.61
C ALA A 208 -12.69 -8.02 -1.40
N ALA A 209 -12.13 -8.08 -0.18
CA ALA A 209 -12.80 -7.61 1.03
C ALA A 209 -13.14 -6.11 0.94
N PHE A 210 -12.23 -5.27 0.44
CA PHE A 210 -12.48 -3.84 0.27
C PHE A 210 -13.60 -3.57 -0.73
N VAL A 211 -13.59 -4.24 -1.89
CA VAL A 211 -14.63 -4.08 -2.92
C VAL A 211 -16.00 -4.56 -2.43
N ALA A 212 -16.05 -5.72 -1.75
CA ALA A 212 -17.29 -6.24 -1.17
C ALA A 212 -17.88 -5.25 -0.15
N ARG A 213 -17.03 -4.69 0.73
CA ARG A 213 -17.44 -3.63 1.67
C ARG A 213 -17.93 -2.39 0.95
N ALA A 214 -17.14 -1.85 0.02
CA ALA A 214 -17.46 -0.61 -0.69
C ALA A 214 -18.80 -0.72 -1.44
N GLY A 215 -19.03 -1.83 -2.15
CA GLY A 215 -20.30 -2.09 -2.82
C GLY A 215 -21.47 -2.25 -1.83
N GLY A 216 -21.24 -2.88 -0.69
CA GLY A 216 -22.25 -3.03 0.35
C GLY A 216 -22.65 -1.70 1.00
N ASP A 217 -21.67 -0.85 1.32
CA ASP A 217 -21.88 0.46 1.96
C ASP A 217 -22.43 1.51 0.96
N ALA A 218 -22.11 1.38 -0.33
CA ALA A 218 -22.75 2.17 -1.37
C ALA A 218 -24.26 1.87 -1.43
N ALA A 219 -24.63 0.59 -1.28
CA ALA A 219 -26.00 0.12 -1.39
C ALA A 219 -26.86 0.42 -0.14
N ARG A 220 -26.29 0.40 1.06
CA ARG A 220 -27.00 0.70 2.32
C ARG A 220 -26.17 1.56 3.28
N ASP A 221 -26.83 2.49 3.94
CA ASP A 221 -26.24 3.46 4.87
C ASP A 221 -26.11 3.01 6.33
N ASP A 222 -26.70 1.88 6.72
CA ASP A 222 -26.75 1.41 8.11
C ASP A 222 -25.72 0.32 8.44
N GLY A 223 -24.95 -0.11 7.43
CA GLY A 223 -24.00 -1.23 7.53
C GLY A 223 -24.65 -2.62 7.56
N SER A 224 -25.94 -2.75 7.25
CA SER A 224 -26.68 -4.04 7.24
C SER A 224 -26.48 -4.85 5.96
N SER A 225 -25.81 -4.29 4.95
CA SER A 225 -25.67 -4.94 3.65
C SER A 225 -24.97 -6.31 3.76
N PRO A 226 -25.52 -7.39 3.17
CA PRO A 226 -24.88 -8.71 3.17
C PRO A 226 -23.47 -8.66 2.57
N LEU A 227 -23.23 -7.78 1.59
CA LEU A 227 -21.92 -7.56 0.98
C LEU A 227 -20.91 -6.96 1.97
N SER A 228 -21.33 -6.00 2.80
CA SER A 228 -20.50 -5.44 3.88
C SER A 228 -20.21 -6.51 4.95
N TRP A 229 -21.17 -7.37 5.26
CA TRP A 229 -20.99 -8.49 6.20
C TRP A 229 -20.17 -9.66 5.66
N ALA A 230 -20.03 -9.79 4.33
CA ALA A 230 -19.08 -10.73 3.73
C ALA A 230 -17.61 -10.24 3.86
N SER A 231 -17.41 -8.95 4.15
CA SER A 231 -16.10 -8.35 4.25
C SER A 231 -15.62 -8.23 5.69
N PRO A 232 -14.40 -8.72 6.00
CA PRO A 232 -13.78 -8.42 7.28
C PRO A 232 -13.44 -6.94 7.47
N LEU A 233 -13.46 -6.10 6.43
CA LEU A 233 -13.37 -4.65 6.62
C LEU A 233 -14.72 -4.05 7.04
N GLY A 234 -15.82 -4.65 6.59
CA GLY A 234 -17.17 -4.29 7.04
C GLY A 234 -17.46 -4.72 8.48
N TRP A 235 -16.83 -5.79 8.97
CA TRP A 235 -16.89 -6.17 10.39
C TRP A 235 -16.29 -5.10 11.29
N ALA A 236 -15.18 -4.47 10.89
CA ALA A 236 -14.54 -3.40 11.66
C ALA A 236 -15.47 -2.20 11.86
N GLN A 237 -16.23 -1.84 10.83
CA GLN A 237 -17.26 -0.80 10.91
C GLN A 237 -18.46 -1.26 11.75
N ASN A 238 -18.87 -2.52 11.60
CA ASN A 238 -20.00 -3.10 12.33
C ASN A 238 -19.72 -3.39 13.81
N ILE A 239 -18.48 -3.26 14.28
CA ILE A 239 -18.18 -3.13 15.72
C ILE A 239 -18.77 -1.82 16.28
N ARG A 240 -19.06 -0.83 15.43
CA ARG A 240 -19.66 0.48 15.74
C ARG A 240 -18.94 1.26 16.86
N PRO A 241 -17.63 1.55 16.73
CA PRO A 241 -16.94 2.38 17.71
C PRO A 241 -17.61 3.75 17.84
N PHE A 242 -17.90 4.19 19.07
CA PHE A 242 -18.61 5.46 19.35
C PHE A 242 -20.07 5.53 18.85
N ALA A 243 -20.66 4.41 18.45
CA ALA A 243 -21.99 4.34 17.84
C ALA A 243 -22.80 3.12 18.36
N GLY A 244 -22.66 2.80 19.64
CA GLY A 244 -23.28 1.62 20.28
C GLY A 244 -22.54 0.34 19.91
N GLU A 245 -21.47 0.05 20.63
CA GLU A 245 -20.50 -0.97 20.26
C GLU A 245 -21.11 -2.38 20.23
N ARG A 246 -20.82 -3.12 19.16
CA ARG A 246 -21.25 -4.51 18.94
C ARG A 246 -20.09 -5.46 19.19
N TRP A 247 -19.77 -5.67 20.46
CA TRP A 247 -18.64 -6.48 20.92
C TRP A 247 -18.61 -7.91 20.38
N TRP A 248 -19.78 -8.50 20.11
CA TRP A 248 -19.87 -9.87 19.60
C TRP A 248 -19.17 -10.04 18.23
N VAL A 249 -19.02 -8.97 17.44
CA VAL A 249 -18.33 -9.02 16.14
C VAL A 249 -16.85 -9.37 16.32
N LEU A 250 -16.25 -9.09 17.48
CA LEU A 250 -14.88 -9.56 17.80
C LEU A 250 -14.79 -11.08 17.88
N ALA A 251 -15.86 -11.77 18.33
CA ALA A 251 -15.89 -13.23 18.34
C ALA A 251 -15.87 -13.80 16.90
N LEU A 252 -16.50 -13.11 15.95
CA LEU A 252 -16.46 -13.46 14.53
C LEU A 252 -15.02 -13.36 13.97
N TYR A 253 -14.30 -12.27 14.28
CA TYR A 253 -12.87 -12.16 13.95
C TYR A 253 -12.04 -13.27 14.59
N ALA A 254 -12.26 -13.55 15.88
CA ALA A 254 -11.51 -14.57 16.60
C ALA A 254 -11.72 -15.95 15.96
N ALA A 255 -12.98 -16.32 15.66
CA ALA A 255 -13.31 -17.58 15.01
C ALA A 255 -12.66 -17.71 13.63
N ALA A 256 -12.80 -16.68 12.77
CA ALA A 256 -12.22 -16.69 11.43
C ALA A 256 -10.67 -16.74 11.46
N THR A 257 -10.04 -15.98 12.38
CA THR A 257 -8.59 -15.96 12.55
C THR A 257 -8.07 -17.32 13.02
N LEU A 258 -8.71 -17.93 14.02
CA LEU A 258 -8.33 -19.25 14.52
C LEU A 258 -8.53 -20.35 13.45
N ALA A 259 -9.62 -20.29 12.68
CA ALA A 259 -9.86 -21.22 11.59
C ALA A 259 -8.77 -21.13 10.51
N LEU A 260 -8.42 -19.92 10.07
CA LEU A 260 -7.36 -19.69 9.08
C LEU A 260 -5.96 -20.03 9.62
N ALA A 261 -5.66 -19.69 10.87
CA ALA A 261 -4.40 -20.06 11.51
C ALA A 261 -4.29 -21.59 11.67
N GLY A 262 -5.38 -22.27 12.02
CA GLY A 262 -5.47 -23.72 12.07
C GLY A 262 -5.23 -24.34 10.69
N LEU A 263 -5.89 -23.81 9.65
CA LEU A 263 -5.67 -24.20 8.26
C LEU A 263 -4.20 -24.01 7.85
N ALA A 264 -3.59 -22.87 8.15
CA ALA A 264 -2.17 -22.64 7.86
C ALA A 264 -1.26 -23.70 8.52
N HIS A 265 -1.52 -24.09 9.77
CA HIS A 265 -0.75 -25.14 10.43
C HIS A 265 -0.98 -26.54 9.84
N THR A 266 -2.21 -26.87 9.42
CA THR A 266 -2.50 -28.16 8.79
C THR A 266 -1.87 -28.26 7.41
N LEU A 267 -1.89 -27.18 6.62
CA LEU A 267 -1.21 -27.11 5.33
C LEU A 267 0.32 -27.18 5.50
N ALA A 268 0.88 -26.45 6.47
CA ALA A 268 2.32 -26.49 6.79
C ALA A 268 2.79 -27.90 7.20
N ALA A 269 1.93 -28.68 7.87
CA ALA A 269 2.23 -30.04 8.28
C ALA A 269 2.21 -31.06 7.11
N ARG A 270 1.59 -30.72 5.97
CA ARG A 270 1.46 -31.61 4.81
C ARG A 270 2.45 -31.32 3.69
N ARG A 271 3.07 -30.13 3.67
CA ARG A 271 4.04 -29.73 2.65
C ARG A 271 5.49 -29.90 3.12
N ASP A 272 6.37 -30.16 2.16
CA ASP A 272 7.82 -30.11 2.39
C ASP A 272 8.32 -28.66 2.47
N LEU A 273 9.49 -28.46 3.08
CA LEU A 273 10.15 -27.16 3.13
C LEU A 273 10.49 -26.70 1.71
N GLY A 274 10.29 -25.41 1.42
CA GLY A 274 10.52 -24.87 0.08
C GLY A 274 9.42 -25.20 -0.94
N ALA A 275 8.64 -26.27 -0.74
CA ALA A 275 7.49 -26.59 -1.58
C ALA A 275 6.24 -25.75 -1.23
N GLY A 276 5.44 -25.44 -2.25
CA GLY A 276 4.06 -24.94 -2.10
C GLY A 276 3.06 -26.00 -2.54
N LEU A 277 1.83 -25.95 -2.02
CA LEU A 277 0.78 -26.92 -2.37
C LEU A 277 0.20 -26.73 -3.77
N LEU A 278 0.25 -25.50 -4.30
CA LEU A 278 -0.12 -25.24 -5.69
C LEU A 278 1.04 -25.69 -6.59
N PRO A 279 0.78 -26.58 -7.56
CA PRO A 279 1.82 -27.07 -8.44
C PRO A 279 2.42 -25.91 -9.23
N ALA A 280 3.75 -25.92 -9.35
CA ALA A 280 4.42 -25.05 -10.30
C ALA A 280 3.92 -25.42 -11.69
N ARG A 281 3.37 -24.44 -12.43
CA ARG A 281 2.97 -24.70 -13.82
C ARG A 281 4.21 -25.12 -14.60
N PRO A 282 4.21 -26.30 -15.26
CA PRO A 282 5.29 -26.64 -16.17
C PRO A 282 5.36 -25.51 -17.20
N GLY A 283 6.56 -24.95 -17.39
CA GLY A 283 6.77 -23.94 -18.42
C GLY A 283 6.38 -24.49 -19.80
N ALA A 284 6.24 -23.59 -20.78
CA ALA A 284 6.12 -24.06 -22.16
C ALA A 284 7.31 -24.96 -22.49
N PRO A 285 7.11 -26.05 -23.26
CA PRO A 285 8.19 -26.98 -23.63
C PRO A 285 9.33 -26.25 -24.36
N GLU A 286 9.00 -25.17 -25.07
CA GLU A 286 9.96 -24.24 -25.64
C GLU A 286 9.83 -22.85 -24.98
N GLY A 287 10.95 -22.32 -24.51
CA GLY A 287 11.01 -21.01 -23.87
C GLY A 287 10.94 -19.87 -24.90
N ARG A 288 9.90 -19.02 -24.83
CA ARG A 288 9.75 -17.81 -25.68
C ARG A 288 10.56 -16.60 -25.17
N LEU A 289 11.45 -16.77 -24.19
CA LEU A 289 12.23 -15.68 -23.58
C LEU A 289 13.58 -15.51 -24.30
N ALA A 290 13.56 -14.90 -25.47
CA ALA A 290 14.76 -14.71 -26.30
C ALA A 290 15.60 -13.47 -25.92
N THR A 291 15.07 -12.56 -25.09
CA THR A 291 15.76 -11.30 -24.77
C THR A 291 15.66 -10.92 -23.27
N PRO A 292 16.64 -10.17 -22.74
CA PRO A 292 16.58 -9.62 -21.38
C PRO A 292 15.36 -8.73 -21.16
N ALA A 293 14.92 -8.01 -22.20
CA ALA A 293 13.71 -7.19 -22.15
C ALA A 293 12.44 -8.04 -22.00
N ALA A 294 12.35 -9.17 -22.70
CA ALA A 294 11.23 -10.10 -22.54
C ALA A 294 11.19 -10.70 -21.12
N LEU A 295 12.36 -11.01 -20.54
CA LEU A 295 12.45 -11.46 -19.15
C LEU A 295 12.02 -10.35 -18.18
N ALA A 296 12.54 -9.14 -18.34
CA ALA A 296 12.18 -7.99 -17.50
C ALA A 296 10.66 -7.72 -17.54
N TRP A 297 10.05 -7.73 -18.73
CA TRP A 297 8.60 -7.62 -18.90
C TRP A 297 7.86 -8.75 -18.17
N ARG A 298 8.29 -10.00 -18.31
CA ARG A 298 7.65 -11.14 -17.61
C ARG A 298 7.70 -10.98 -16.08
N LEU A 299 8.80 -10.46 -15.55
CA LEU A 299 8.98 -10.24 -14.11
C LEU A 299 8.15 -9.05 -13.58
N GLN A 300 7.93 -8.03 -14.41
CA GLN A 300 7.30 -6.78 -13.98
C GLN A 300 5.82 -6.66 -14.37
N ARG A 301 5.33 -7.37 -15.39
CA ARG A 301 3.95 -7.29 -15.88
C ARG A 301 2.91 -7.53 -14.79
N GLY A 302 3.16 -8.46 -13.87
CA GLY A 302 2.24 -8.73 -12.76
C GLY A 302 2.16 -7.57 -11.77
N THR A 303 3.29 -6.87 -11.55
CA THR A 303 3.30 -5.64 -10.74
C THR A 303 2.55 -4.53 -11.46
N LEU A 304 2.83 -4.32 -12.76
CA LEU A 304 2.12 -3.31 -13.57
C LEU A 304 0.61 -3.55 -13.55
N LEU A 305 0.16 -4.78 -13.81
CA LEU A 305 -1.27 -5.15 -13.74
C LEU A 305 -1.89 -4.85 -12.38
N GLY A 306 -1.20 -5.19 -11.29
CA GLY A 306 -1.67 -4.86 -9.93
C GLY A 306 -1.84 -3.36 -9.70
N TRP A 307 -0.89 -2.55 -10.16
CA TRP A 307 -0.98 -1.09 -10.08
C TRP A 307 -2.08 -0.52 -10.99
N THR A 308 -2.25 -1.05 -12.21
CA THR A 308 -3.33 -0.67 -13.12
C THR A 308 -4.70 -0.95 -12.50
N LEU A 309 -4.87 -2.12 -11.88
CA LEU A 309 -6.10 -2.50 -11.18
C LEU A 309 -6.37 -1.65 -9.94
N ALA A 310 -5.35 -1.03 -9.35
CA ALA A 310 -5.53 -0.05 -8.26
C ALA A 310 -5.87 1.34 -8.80
N PHE A 311 -5.21 1.78 -9.87
CA PHE A 311 -5.40 3.10 -10.48
C PHE A 311 -6.80 3.25 -11.10
N ALA A 312 -7.26 2.25 -11.85
CA ALA A 312 -8.52 2.33 -12.58
C ALA A 312 -9.75 2.64 -11.69
N PRO A 313 -10.08 1.82 -10.67
CA PRO A 313 -11.26 2.08 -9.84
C PRO A 313 -11.10 3.34 -8.97
N ALA A 314 -9.89 3.63 -8.48
CA ALA A 314 -9.64 4.86 -7.74
C ALA A 314 -9.91 6.10 -8.60
N ALA A 315 -9.43 6.10 -9.84
CA ALA A 315 -9.64 7.19 -10.77
C ALA A 315 -11.11 7.35 -11.16
N VAL A 316 -11.85 6.25 -11.38
CA VAL A 316 -13.30 6.32 -11.61
C VAL A 316 -14.01 6.93 -10.41
N LEU A 317 -13.68 6.50 -9.19
CA LEU A 317 -14.29 7.03 -7.97
C LEU A 317 -14.00 8.53 -7.78
N PHE A 318 -12.76 8.97 -7.99
CA PHE A 318 -12.45 10.39 -7.88
C PHE A 318 -13.07 11.21 -9.01
N GLY A 319 -13.16 10.65 -10.23
CA GLY A 319 -13.86 11.27 -11.35
C GLY A 319 -15.33 11.52 -11.03
N SER A 320 -16.03 10.56 -10.42
CA SER A 320 -17.45 10.72 -10.04
C SER A 320 -17.69 11.71 -8.92
N LEU A 321 -16.64 12.14 -8.21
CA LEU A 321 -16.70 13.18 -7.18
C LEU A 321 -16.44 14.57 -7.75
N ALA A 322 -16.04 14.70 -9.02
CA ALA A 322 -15.62 15.97 -9.61
C ALA A 322 -16.73 17.03 -9.59
N ASP A 323 -17.93 16.70 -10.09
CA ASP A 323 -19.08 17.63 -10.05
C ASP A 323 -19.65 17.79 -8.62
N GLY A 324 -19.48 16.77 -7.78
CA GLY A 324 -19.90 16.81 -6.37
C GLY A 324 -19.09 17.80 -5.52
N ALA A 325 -17.90 18.21 -5.95
CA ALA A 325 -17.07 19.17 -5.24
C ALA A 325 -17.76 20.54 -5.10
N ALA A 326 -18.49 20.98 -6.14
CA ALA A 326 -19.30 22.21 -6.09
C ALA A 326 -20.58 22.01 -5.26
N ALA A 327 -21.22 20.85 -5.39
CA ALA A 327 -22.46 20.53 -4.67
C ALA A 327 -22.28 20.47 -3.13
N LEU A 328 -21.05 20.22 -2.65
CA LEU A 328 -20.74 20.21 -1.21
C LEU A 328 -20.81 21.59 -0.55
N LEU A 329 -20.76 22.68 -1.32
CA LEU A 329 -20.77 24.04 -0.77
C LEU A 329 -22.19 24.52 -0.42
N GLY A 330 -23.25 23.79 -0.81
CA GLY A 330 -24.64 24.16 -0.56
C GLY A 330 -25.15 25.26 -1.51
N ASP A 331 -26.46 25.48 -1.52
CA ASP A 331 -27.12 26.38 -2.48
C ASP A 331 -27.60 27.70 -1.83
N ASP A 332 -26.71 28.34 -1.06
CA ASP A 332 -26.97 29.63 -0.42
C ASP A 332 -26.28 30.81 -1.15
N ALA A 333 -26.77 32.03 -0.90
CA ALA A 333 -26.30 33.23 -1.61
C ALA A 333 -24.82 33.55 -1.35
N SER A 334 -24.32 33.25 -0.16
CA SER A 334 -22.91 33.39 0.22
C SER A 334 -21.99 32.45 -0.57
N THR A 335 -22.42 31.21 -0.77
CA THR A 335 -21.67 30.21 -1.52
C THR A 335 -21.59 30.58 -2.99
N ARG A 336 -22.70 31.03 -3.59
CA ARG A 336 -22.69 31.47 -5.01
C ARG A 336 -21.77 32.67 -5.24
N GLU A 337 -21.68 33.61 -4.31
CA GLU A 337 -20.76 34.75 -4.37
C GLU A 337 -19.29 34.30 -4.27
N ILE A 338 -18.96 33.39 -3.34
CA ILE A 338 -17.61 32.81 -3.21
C ILE A 338 -17.23 32.06 -4.49
N LEU A 339 -18.16 31.29 -5.04
CA LEU A 339 -17.99 30.52 -6.26
C LEU A 339 -17.78 31.43 -7.49
N HIS A 340 -18.52 32.53 -7.60
CA HIS A 340 -18.31 33.54 -8.64
C HIS A 340 -16.91 34.16 -8.54
N ARG A 341 -16.43 34.46 -7.33
CA ARG A 341 -15.07 35.00 -7.12
C ARG A 341 -13.96 33.98 -7.44
N LEU A 342 -14.24 32.69 -7.30
CA LEU A 342 -13.31 31.60 -7.63
C LEU A 342 -13.33 31.18 -9.11
N GLY A 343 -14.15 31.82 -9.95
CA GLY A 343 -14.25 31.51 -11.38
C GLY A 343 -15.35 30.51 -11.77
N GLY A 344 -16.32 30.29 -10.88
CA GLY A 344 -17.49 29.43 -11.10
C GLY A 344 -17.25 27.96 -10.74
N GLU A 345 -18.31 27.14 -10.87
CA GLU A 345 -18.25 25.68 -10.60
C GLU A 345 -17.18 24.97 -11.41
N GLN A 346 -17.03 25.38 -12.68
CA GLN A 346 -16.05 24.81 -13.59
C GLN A 346 -14.62 24.95 -13.06
N ALA A 347 -14.27 26.10 -12.49
CA ALA A 347 -12.93 26.34 -11.95
C ALA A 347 -12.64 25.46 -10.72
N LEU A 348 -13.65 25.21 -9.87
CA LEU A 348 -13.52 24.32 -8.72
C LEU A 348 -13.34 22.86 -9.15
N THR A 349 -14.14 22.42 -10.13
CA THR A 349 -14.03 21.09 -10.74
C THR A 349 -12.67 20.89 -11.40
N ASP A 350 -12.19 21.88 -12.16
CA ASP A 350 -10.89 21.84 -12.82
C ASP A 350 -9.75 21.80 -11.81
N ALA A 351 -9.82 22.61 -10.74
CA ALA A 351 -8.85 22.58 -9.65
C ALA A 351 -8.83 21.23 -8.91
N PHE A 352 -10.00 20.64 -8.65
CA PHE A 352 -10.11 19.32 -8.06
C PHE A 352 -9.49 18.25 -8.96
N LEU A 353 -9.81 18.24 -10.26
CA LEU A 353 -9.26 17.31 -11.23
C LEU A 353 -7.74 17.48 -11.37
N ALA A 354 -7.24 18.72 -11.37
CA ALA A 354 -5.81 19.02 -11.40
C ALA A 354 -5.08 18.53 -10.14
N ALA A 355 -5.70 18.65 -8.97
CA ALA A 355 -5.17 18.07 -7.73
C ALA A 355 -5.12 16.54 -7.83
N MET A 356 -6.18 15.91 -8.34
CA MET A 356 -6.24 14.45 -8.48
C MET A 356 -5.21 13.92 -9.50
N THR A 357 -4.99 14.60 -10.62
CA THR A 357 -3.95 14.20 -11.59
C THR A 357 -2.55 14.27 -10.95
N GLY A 358 -2.29 15.28 -10.11
CA GLY A 358 -1.07 15.38 -9.31
C GLY A 358 -0.90 14.22 -8.31
N VAL A 359 -1.98 13.80 -7.64
CA VAL A 359 -1.98 12.62 -6.75
C VAL A 359 -1.63 11.35 -7.53
N PHE A 360 -2.26 11.12 -8.69
CA PHE A 360 -1.92 9.97 -9.55
C PHE A 360 -0.48 10.03 -10.07
N GLY A 361 0.03 11.24 -10.36
CA GLY A 361 1.44 11.47 -10.69
C GLY A 361 2.39 10.99 -9.59
N LEU A 362 2.16 11.41 -8.35
CA LEU A 362 2.93 10.97 -7.18
C LEU A 362 2.84 9.45 -6.96
N LEU A 363 1.65 8.85 -7.11
CA LEU A 363 1.48 7.41 -7.02
C LEU A 363 2.21 6.67 -8.14
N ALA A 364 2.25 7.22 -9.36
CA ALA A 364 2.98 6.63 -10.48
C ALA A 364 4.50 6.68 -10.26
N ALA A 365 5.01 7.68 -9.52
CA ALA A 365 6.40 7.71 -9.10
C ALA A 365 6.77 6.59 -8.11
N LEU A 366 5.87 6.20 -7.21
CA LEU A 366 6.08 5.04 -6.34
C LEU A 366 6.24 3.76 -7.16
N TYR A 367 5.40 3.56 -8.18
CA TYR A 367 5.55 2.45 -9.13
C TYR A 367 6.89 2.52 -9.87
N ALA A 368 7.25 3.70 -10.40
CA ALA A 368 8.47 3.87 -11.19
C ALA A 368 9.73 3.51 -10.39
N VAL A 369 9.82 3.99 -9.15
CA VAL A 369 10.92 3.65 -8.23
C VAL A 369 10.90 2.16 -7.88
N ALA A 370 9.74 1.57 -7.58
CA ALA A 370 9.64 0.13 -7.31
C ALA A 370 10.06 -0.74 -8.52
N ALA A 371 9.77 -0.28 -9.74
CA ALA A 371 10.15 -0.94 -11.00
C ALA A 371 11.66 -0.85 -11.22
N VAL A 372 12.27 0.32 -10.99
CA VAL A 372 13.74 0.50 -11.05
C VAL A 372 14.45 -0.39 -10.03
N LEU A 373 13.98 -0.43 -8.79
CA LEU A 373 14.56 -1.25 -7.73
C LEU A 373 14.44 -2.76 -7.97
N ARG A 374 13.74 -3.19 -9.03
CA ARG A 374 13.82 -4.58 -9.50
C ARG A 374 15.23 -4.94 -9.93
N LEU A 375 15.98 -4.02 -10.55
CA LEU A 375 17.38 -4.25 -10.91
C LEU A 375 18.23 -4.57 -9.68
N HIS A 376 18.06 -3.78 -8.61
CA HIS A 376 18.72 -4.03 -7.33
C HIS A 376 18.37 -5.41 -6.77
N ALA A 377 17.10 -5.80 -6.79
CA ALA A 377 16.66 -7.10 -6.29
C ALA A 377 17.15 -8.29 -7.12
N GLU A 378 17.36 -8.13 -8.43
CA GLU A 378 17.98 -9.15 -9.28
C GLU A 378 19.49 -9.25 -9.02
N GLU A 379 20.18 -8.13 -8.78
CA GLU A 379 21.60 -8.10 -8.46
C GLU A 379 21.88 -8.69 -7.07
N THR A 380 21.23 -8.19 -6.01
CA THR A 380 21.45 -8.69 -4.64
C THR A 380 20.87 -10.07 -4.37
N GLY A 381 20.00 -10.55 -5.27
CA GLY A 381 19.47 -11.90 -5.23
C GLY A 381 20.33 -12.93 -5.98
N HIS A 382 21.52 -12.53 -6.46
CA HIS A 382 22.43 -13.35 -7.28
C HIS A 382 21.78 -13.94 -8.55
N ARG A 383 20.68 -13.33 -9.03
CA ARG A 383 19.97 -13.76 -10.25
C ARG A 383 20.53 -13.07 -11.50
N ALA A 384 21.10 -11.88 -11.33
CA ALA A 384 21.74 -11.14 -12.42
C ALA A 384 23.04 -11.80 -12.90
N GLU A 385 23.79 -12.43 -11.99
CA GLU A 385 25.12 -13.00 -12.27
C GLU A 385 25.07 -14.17 -13.29
N PRO A 386 24.22 -15.20 -13.14
CA PRO A 386 24.10 -16.25 -14.15
C PRO A 386 23.69 -15.72 -15.53
N LEU A 387 22.85 -14.68 -15.56
CA LEU A 387 22.38 -14.08 -16.81
C LEU A 387 23.47 -13.26 -17.51
N LEU A 388 24.31 -12.57 -16.74
CA LEU A 388 25.39 -11.72 -17.25
C LEU A 388 26.69 -12.49 -17.51
N GLY A 389 26.76 -13.76 -17.11
CA GLY A 389 27.78 -14.71 -17.57
C GLY A 389 27.60 -15.17 -19.03
N HIS A 390 26.41 -14.99 -19.60
CA HIS A 390 26.11 -15.18 -21.02
C HIS A 390 26.46 -13.92 -21.84
N PRO A 391 26.42 -13.94 -23.19
CA PRO A 391 26.72 -12.77 -24.04
C PRO A 391 25.61 -11.69 -24.00
N VAL A 392 25.25 -11.24 -22.81
CA VAL A 392 24.29 -10.18 -22.54
C VAL A 392 25.03 -9.03 -21.86
N GLY A 393 25.17 -7.90 -22.54
CA GLY A 393 25.77 -6.71 -21.94
C GLY A 393 24.92 -6.12 -20.79
N ARG A 394 25.59 -5.58 -19.77
CA ARG A 394 24.97 -4.92 -18.59
C ARG A 394 23.94 -3.86 -18.98
N LEU A 395 24.24 -3.07 -20.03
CA LEU A 395 23.33 -2.03 -20.53
C LEU A 395 22.07 -2.60 -21.18
N ARG A 396 22.18 -3.71 -21.92
CA ARG A 396 21.04 -4.37 -22.56
C ARG A 396 20.11 -4.97 -21.52
N TRP A 397 20.68 -5.54 -20.46
CA TRP A 397 19.92 -6.01 -19.30
C TRP A 397 19.21 -4.85 -18.59
N ALA A 398 19.92 -3.77 -18.25
CA ALA A 398 19.35 -2.61 -17.59
C ALA A 398 18.25 -1.93 -18.42
N ALA A 399 18.45 -1.78 -19.73
CA ALA A 399 17.48 -1.20 -20.65
C ALA A 399 16.13 -1.95 -20.61
N GLY A 400 16.15 -3.29 -20.52
CA GLY A 400 14.91 -4.08 -20.39
C GLY A 400 14.07 -3.71 -19.16
N HIS A 401 14.73 -3.49 -18.01
CA HIS A 401 14.06 -3.07 -16.79
C HIS A 401 13.63 -1.60 -16.84
N LEU A 402 14.49 -0.72 -17.36
CA LEU A 402 14.22 0.71 -17.48
C LEU A 402 13.06 1.01 -18.42
N LEU A 403 12.92 0.28 -19.54
CA LEU A 403 11.77 0.41 -20.43
C LEU A 403 10.47 0.20 -19.68
N THR A 404 10.39 -0.80 -18.81
CA THR A 404 9.19 -1.04 -18.00
C THR A 404 9.00 0.04 -16.94
N ALA A 405 10.08 0.51 -16.32
CA ALA A 405 10.02 1.57 -15.31
C ALA A 405 9.65 2.95 -15.86
N LEU A 406 9.93 3.23 -17.13
CA LEU A 406 9.61 4.51 -17.80
C LEU A 406 8.27 4.47 -18.54
N ALA A 407 7.94 3.35 -19.20
CA ALA A 407 6.67 3.19 -19.93
C ALA A 407 5.50 2.80 -19.01
N GLY A 408 5.77 2.06 -17.93
CA GLY A 408 4.74 1.64 -16.98
C GLY A 408 3.99 2.82 -16.33
N PRO A 409 4.65 3.87 -15.83
CA PRO A 409 3.98 5.08 -15.35
C PRO A 409 3.07 5.73 -16.40
N ALA A 410 3.46 5.72 -17.68
CA ALA A 410 2.64 6.28 -18.75
C ALA A 410 1.34 5.48 -18.93
N ALA A 411 1.43 4.15 -18.89
CA ALA A 411 0.25 3.30 -18.90
C ALA A 411 -0.65 3.52 -17.67
N LEU A 412 -0.06 3.70 -16.49
CA LEU A 412 -0.80 3.99 -15.26
C LEU A 412 -1.52 5.35 -15.33
N LEU A 413 -0.83 6.39 -15.78
CA LEU A 413 -1.40 7.74 -15.91
C LEU A 413 -2.47 7.81 -17.01
N ALA A 414 -2.30 7.10 -18.12
CA ALA A 414 -3.35 6.93 -19.12
C ALA A 414 -4.57 6.19 -18.53
N THR A 415 -4.34 5.16 -17.71
CA THR A 415 -5.42 4.45 -16.98
C THR A 415 -6.15 5.40 -16.03
N ALA A 416 -5.43 6.25 -15.29
CA ALA A 416 -6.01 7.24 -14.41
C ALA A 416 -6.82 8.29 -15.19
N ALA A 417 -6.32 8.77 -16.34
CA ALA A 417 -7.06 9.69 -17.20
C ALA A 417 -8.38 9.07 -17.70
N CYS A 418 -8.33 7.84 -18.20
CA CYS A 418 -9.53 7.11 -18.61
C CYS A 418 -10.50 6.93 -17.43
N GLY A 419 -10.01 6.55 -16.25
CA GLY A 419 -10.83 6.38 -15.06
C GLY A 419 -11.49 7.69 -14.62
N LEU A 420 -10.72 8.77 -14.49
CA LEU A 420 -11.24 10.10 -14.13
C LEU A 420 -12.30 10.57 -15.13
N ALA A 421 -12.04 10.41 -16.44
CA ALA A 421 -12.98 10.81 -17.48
C ALA A 421 -14.25 9.96 -17.48
N LEU A 422 -14.13 8.65 -17.22
CA LEU A 422 -15.29 7.76 -17.08
C LEU A 422 -16.12 8.12 -15.85
N GLY A 423 -15.48 8.42 -14.71
CA GLY A 423 -16.15 8.84 -13.49
C GLY A 423 -16.84 10.20 -13.63
N HIS A 424 -16.17 11.17 -14.25
CA HIS A 424 -16.69 12.51 -14.49
C HIS A 424 -17.69 12.56 -15.66
N GLY A 425 -17.67 11.56 -16.55
CA GLY A 425 -18.52 11.48 -17.74
C GLY A 425 -18.07 12.33 -18.93
N ARG A 426 -16.97 13.09 -18.83
CA ARG A 426 -16.46 13.99 -19.89
C ARG A 426 -14.97 14.30 -19.75
N GLY A 427 -14.40 15.00 -20.74
CA GLY A 427 -13.08 15.62 -20.63
C GLY A 427 -11.87 14.71 -20.88
N LEU A 428 -12.04 13.54 -21.50
CA LEU A 428 -10.93 12.59 -21.73
C LEU A 428 -9.67 13.20 -22.36
N PRO A 429 -9.73 14.01 -23.44
CA PRO A 429 -8.52 14.59 -24.03
C PRO A 429 -7.76 15.50 -23.06
N ALA A 430 -8.47 16.36 -22.32
CA ALA A 430 -7.89 17.27 -21.35
C ALA A 430 -7.31 16.51 -20.15
N LEU A 431 -8.02 15.49 -19.65
CA LEU A 431 -7.57 14.64 -18.55
C LEU A 431 -6.39 13.75 -18.93
N LEU A 432 -6.34 13.29 -20.19
CA LEU A 432 -5.20 12.53 -20.71
C LEU A 432 -3.95 13.40 -20.77
N LEU A 433 -4.07 14.65 -21.24
CA LEU A 433 -2.98 15.62 -21.18
C LEU A 433 -2.57 15.92 -19.72
N ALA A 434 -3.54 16.18 -18.85
CA ALA A 434 -3.31 16.51 -17.44
C ALA A 434 -2.62 15.38 -16.64
N CYS A 435 -2.96 14.12 -16.92
CA CYS A 435 -2.28 12.97 -16.32
C CYS A 435 -0.89 12.76 -16.94
N LEU A 436 -0.76 12.81 -18.27
CA LEU A 436 0.52 12.52 -18.94
C LEU A 436 1.57 13.63 -18.72
N VAL A 437 1.16 14.88 -18.47
CA VAL A 437 2.11 15.96 -18.16
C VAL A 437 2.85 15.74 -16.83
N GLN A 438 2.35 14.84 -15.97
CA GLN A 438 3.05 14.42 -14.74
C GLN A 438 4.27 13.52 -15.03
N LEU A 439 4.38 12.94 -16.23
CA LEU A 439 5.43 11.96 -16.57
C LEU A 439 6.87 12.46 -16.38
N PRO A 440 7.23 13.68 -16.79
CA PRO A 440 8.60 14.16 -16.64
C PRO A 440 9.05 14.20 -15.17
N ALA A 441 8.16 14.60 -14.24
CA ALA A 441 8.46 14.55 -12.81
C ALA A 441 8.65 13.12 -12.30
N VAL A 442 7.82 12.18 -12.77
CA VAL A 442 7.97 10.75 -12.46
C VAL A 442 9.30 10.20 -12.98
N TRP A 443 9.69 10.56 -14.20
CA TRP A 443 10.95 10.12 -14.82
C TRP A 443 12.17 10.66 -14.11
N VAL A 444 12.14 11.89 -13.58
CA VAL A 444 13.22 12.43 -12.74
C VAL A 444 13.46 11.52 -11.53
N LEU A 445 12.41 11.12 -10.82
CA LEU A 445 12.53 10.24 -9.65
C LEU A 445 12.97 8.81 -10.01
N ALA A 446 12.45 8.27 -11.12
CA ALA A 446 12.89 6.97 -11.63
C ALA A 446 14.38 6.98 -12.02
N ALA A 447 14.79 8.02 -12.75
CA ALA A 447 16.17 8.22 -13.17
C ALA A 447 17.09 8.40 -11.96
N ALA A 448 16.72 9.23 -10.98
CA ALA A 448 17.49 9.42 -9.75
C ALA A 448 17.65 8.12 -8.96
N ALA A 449 16.58 7.34 -8.78
CA ALA A 449 16.64 6.04 -8.13
C ALA A 449 17.55 5.07 -8.89
N PHE A 450 17.52 5.10 -10.23
CA PHE A 450 18.40 4.29 -11.06
C PHE A 450 19.85 4.72 -10.95
N THR A 451 20.14 6.03 -10.94
CA THR A 451 21.49 6.56 -10.75
C THR A 451 22.05 6.16 -9.38
N LEU A 452 21.24 6.26 -8.31
CA LEU A 452 21.63 5.81 -6.97
C LEU A 452 22.01 4.33 -6.97
N TYR A 453 21.16 3.48 -7.56
CA TYR A 453 21.45 2.07 -7.75
C TYR A 453 22.73 1.84 -8.55
N ALA A 454 22.88 2.52 -9.69
CA ALA A 454 24.00 2.33 -10.62
C ALA A 454 25.34 2.79 -10.02
N VAL A 455 25.36 3.84 -9.21
CA VAL A 455 26.55 4.32 -8.50
C VAL A 455 26.90 3.38 -7.35
N ARG A 456 25.92 3.01 -6.53
CA ARG A 456 26.15 2.17 -5.34
C ARG A 456 24.90 1.35 -5.04
N PRO A 457 24.89 0.01 -5.28
CA PRO A 457 23.71 -0.82 -5.06
C PRO A 457 23.11 -0.69 -3.65
N ARG A 458 23.96 -0.56 -2.62
CA ARG A 458 23.52 -0.34 -1.23
C ARG A 458 22.74 0.97 -1.00
N ALA A 459 22.90 1.95 -1.87
CA ALA A 459 22.16 3.22 -1.83
C ALA A 459 20.82 3.15 -2.60
N ALA A 460 20.56 2.08 -3.36
CA ALA A 460 19.32 1.94 -4.13
C ALA A 460 18.04 2.15 -3.27
N PRO A 461 17.95 1.61 -2.03
CA PRO A 461 16.77 1.84 -1.19
C PRO A 461 16.50 3.31 -0.86
N ALA A 462 17.50 4.20 -0.95
CA ALA A 462 17.30 5.65 -0.76
C ALA A 462 16.41 6.28 -1.84
N GLY A 463 16.15 5.59 -2.96
CA GLY A 463 15.12 6.01 -3.92
C GLY A 463 13.73 6.16 -3.27
N TRP A 464 13.42 5.39 -2.22
CA TRP A 464 12.19 5.57 -1.45
C TRP A 464 12.18 6.90 -0.69
N ALA A 465 13.31 7.33 -0.13
CA ALA A 465 13.40 8.61 0.55
C ALA A 465 13.13 9.79 -0.41
N LEU A 466 13.54 9.70 -1.67
CA LEU A 466 13.25 10.73 -2.67
C LEU A 466 11.74 10.86 -2.92
N VAL A 467 11.03 9.76 -3.14
CA VAL A 467 9.58 9.80 -3.37
C VAL A 467 8.83 10.23 -2.11
N THR A 468 9.24 9.72 -0.93
CA THR A 468 8.67 10.14 0.36
C THR A 468 8.87 11.63 0.60
N LEU A 469 10.04 12.19 0.29
CA LEU A 469 10.29 13.62 0.39
C LEU A 469 9.35 14.41 -0.52
N CYS A 470 9.15 13.98 -1.77
CA CYS A 470 8.23 14.65 -2.70
C CYS A 470 6.77 14.58 -2.22
N LEU A 471 6.35 13.44 -1.66
CA LEU A 471 5.04 13.28 -1.04
C LEU A 471 4.85 14.23 0.15
N LEU A 472 5.84 14.31 1.04
CA LEU A 472 5.81 15.20 2.21
C LEU A 472 5.76 16.67 1.78
N ILE A 473 6.61 17.08 0.83
CA ILE A 473 6.60 18.44 0.30
C ILE A 473 5.23 18.75 -0.33
N GLY A 474 4.68 17.84 -1.13
CA GLY A 474 3.39 18.07 -1.80
C GLY A 474 2.19 18.18 -0.87
N TRP A 475 2.16 17.40 0.22
CA TRP A 475 1.00 17.33 1.12
C TRP A 475 1.14 18.19 2.38
N VAL A 476 2.34 18.23 2.96
CA VAL A 476 2.63 18.91 4.22
C VAL A 476 3.20 20.30 3.96
N GLY A 477 3.92 20.49 2.84
CA GLY A 477 4.57 21.75 2.52
C GLY A 477 3.63 22.97 2.50
N PRO A 478 2.49 22.92 1.80
CA PRO A 478 1.50 24.01 1.81
C PRO A 478 0.89 24.25 3.20
N VAL A 479 0.72 23.19 4.00
CA VAL A 479 0.13 23.30 5.35
C VAL A 479 1.10 23.98 6.32
N LEU A 480 2.40 23.77 6.16
CA LEU A 480 3.45 24.40 6.95
C LEU A 480 3.95 25.74 6.37
N ASP A 481 3.34 26.20 5.27
CA ASP A 481 3.76 27.39 4.53
C ASP A 481 5.27 27.40 4.22
N LEU A 482 5.79 26.27 3.69
CA LEU A 482 7.22 26.13 3.40
C LEU A 482 7.68 27.15 2.34
N PRO A 483 8.92 27.68 2.48
CA PRO A 483 9.45 28.64 1.51
C PRO A 483 9.55 28.01 0.12
N ALA A 484 9.39 28.83 -0.93
CA ALA A 484 9.40 28.39 -2.33
C ALA A 484 10.60 27.50 -2.68
N ARG A 485 11.79 27.83 -2.17
CA ARG A 485 13.02 27.02 -2.37
C ARG A 485 12.89 25.58 -1.86
N ALA A 486 12.16 25.36 -0.77
CA ALA A 486 11.90 24.02 -0.23
C ALA A 486 10.84 23.28 -1.06
N MET A 487 9.81 24.00 -1.52
CA MET A 487 8.79 23.45 -2.42
C MET A 487 9.41 23.00 -3.75
N ASP A 488 10.31 23.81 -4.32
CA ASP A 488 10.96 23.61 -5.61
C ASP A 488 11.92 22.41 -5.66
N LEU A 489 12.22 21.78 -4.52
CA LEU A 489 12.94 20.50 -4.47
C LEU A 489 12.14 19.35 -5.09
N SER A 490 10.80 19.43 -5.05
CA SER A 490 9.94 18.41 -5.64
C SER A 490 9.79 18.66 -7.14
N PRO A 491 10.08 17.68 -8.03
CA PRO A 491 9.87 17.86 -9.46
C PRO A 491 8.39 18.08 -9.82
N PHE A 492 7.46 17.72 -8.92
CA PHE A 492 6.01 17.91 -9.11
C PHE A 492 5.55 19.36 -8.98
N THR A 493 6.32 20.26 -8.35
CA THR A 493 5.94 21.69 -8.30
C THR A 493 6.18 22.40 -9.63
N HIS A 494 7.04 21.82 -10.48
CA HIS A 494 7.39 22.35 -11.80
C HIS A 494 6.47 21.86 -12.93
N VAL A 495 5.48 21.01 -12.60
CA VAL A 495 4.50 20.50 -13.58
C VAL A 495 3.33 21.48 -13.68
N PRO A 496 2.86 21.86 -14.89
CA PRO A 496 1.70 22.73 -15.04
C PRO A 496 0.45 22.08 -14.45
N LYS A 497 -0.38 22.91 -13.80
CA LYS A 497 -1.66 22.48 -13.23
C LYS A 497 -2.70 22.43 -14.35
N LEU A 498 -3.05 21.21 -14.77
CA LEU A 498 -4.06 20.94 -15.80
C LEU A 498 -5.16 20.04 -15.21
N PRO A 499 -6.44 20.24 -15.60
CA PRO A 499 -6.97 21.34 -16.41
C PRO A 499 -6.89 22.69 -15.66
N GLY A 500 -6.49 23.76 -16.36
CA GLY A 500 -6.29 25.08 -15.78
C GLY A 500 -5.77 26.09 -16.82
N PRO A 501 -5.88 27.41 -16.55
CA PRO A 501 -5.44 28.45 -17.47
C PRO A 501 -3.90 28.53 -17.56
N ASP A 502 -3.41 28.96 -18.73
CA ASP A 502 -2.01 29.33 -19.02
C ASP A 502 -0.92 28.32 -18.60
N PRO A 503 -0.84 27.15 -19.26
CA PRO A 503 0.19 26.16 -18.96
C PRO A 503 1.61 26.68 -19.28
N HIS A 504 2.46 26.70 -18.26
CA HIS A 504 3.88 27.03 -18.41
C HIS A 504 4.70 25.78 -18.76
N TRP A 505 5.03 25.62 -20.04
CA TRP A 505 5.72 24.42 -20.59
C TRP A 505 7.25 24.35 -20.43
N PRO A 506 8.04 25.45 -20.39
CA PRO A 506 9.49 25.37 -20.29
C PRO A 506 10.04 24.48 -19.15
N PRO A 507 9.49 24.49 -17.92
CA PRO A 507 9.95 23.60 -16.85
C PRO A 507 9.77 22.11 -17.18
N VAL A 508 8.75 21.75 -17.97
CA VAL A 508 8.51 20.38 -18.43
C VAL A 508 9.69 19.88 -19.28
N ALA A 509 10.19 20.71 -20.20
CA ALA A 509 11.36 20.39 -21.01
C ALA A 509 12.62 20.24 -20.15
N VAL A 510 12.79 21.07 -19.12
CA VAL A 510 13.90 20.97 -18.17
C VAL A 510 13.82 19.65 -17.39
N LEU A 511 12.65 19.25 -16.90
CA LEU A 511 12.47 17.97 -16.21
C LEU A 511 12.86 16.77 -17.10
N VAL A 512 12.47 16.80 -18.38
CA VAL A 512 12.87 15.76 -19.35
C VAL A 512 14.39 15.73 -19.54
N ALA A 513 15.03 16.89 -19.69
CA ALA A 513 16.47 16.99 -19.82
C ALA A 513 17.21 16.48 -18.57
N VAL A 514 16.73 16.82 -17.37
CA VAL A 514 17.26 16.33 -16.10
C VAL A 514 17.13 14.81 -16.00
N ALA A 515 15.96 14.25 -16.31
CA ALA A 515 15.74 12.80 -16.31
C ALA A 515 16.67 12.08 -17.30
N ALA A 516 16.83 12.63 -18.52
CA ALA A 516 17.75 12.08 -19.51
C ALA A 516 19.21 12.12 -19.05
N GLY A 517 19.65 13.23 -18.46
CA GLY A 517 21.00 13.38 -17.92
C GLY A 517 21.30 12.38 -16.79
N LEU A 518 20.36 12.20 -15.86
CA LEU A 518 20.46 11.22 -14.78
C LEU A 518 20.50 9.77 -15.30
N LEU A 519 19.68 9.45 -16.32
CA LEU A 519 19.71 8.14 -16.97
C LEU A 519 21.04 7.86 -17.66
N VAL A 520 21.56 8.82 -18.43
CA VAL A 520 22.86 8.69 -19.11
C VAL A 520 23.98 8.48 -18.07
N LEU A 521 23.99 9.28 -17.00
CA LEU A 521 24.94 9.14 -15.90
C LEU A 521 24.83 7.75 -15.25
N GLY A 522 23.61 7.29 -14.96
CA GLY A 522 23.37 5.96 -14.38
C GLY A 522 23.85 4.84 -15.30
N LEU A 523 23.56 4.91 -16.60
CA LEU A 523 23.99 3.90 -17.57
C LEU A 523 25.51 3.88 -17.72
N ALA A 524 26.16 5.04 -17.79
CA ALA A 524 27.62 5.15 -17.84
C ALA A 524 28.27 4.52 -16.60
N ARG A 525 27.70 4.77 -15.41
CA ARG A 525 28.21 4.19 -14.16
C ARG A 525 27.98 2.68 -14.08
N LEU A 526 26.82 2.18 -14.50
CA LEU A 526 26.55 0.74 -14.53
C LEU A 526 27.45 -0.01 -15.53
N ARG A 527 27.82 0.64 -16.64
CA ARG A 527 28.76 0.06 -17.62
C ARG A 527 30.15 -0.14 -17.00
N ALA A 528 30.60 0.81 -16.18
CA ALA A 528 31.94 0.80 -15.58
C ALA A 528 32.02 0.06 -14.24
N ARG A 529 30.91 -0.03 -13.49
CA ARG A 529 30.87 -0.62 -12.15
C ARG A 529 30.71 -2.13 -12.20
N ASP A 530 31.51 -2.85 -11.42
CA ASP A 530 31.32 -4.28 -11.17
C ASP A 530 30.00 -4.60 -10.45
N LEU A 531 29.54 -5.83 -10.66
CA LEU A 531 28.34 -6.34 -10.02
C LEU A 531 28.69 -6.88 -8.65
N THR A 532 27.76 -6.76 -7.70
CA THR A 532 27.91 -7.44 -6.41
C THR A 532 27.70 -8.93 -6.62
N THR A 533 28.78 -9.69 -6.54
CA THR A 533 28.82 -11.16 -6.48
C THR A 533 28.72 -11.65 -5.05
#